data_AF-A0A243RNM4-F1
#
_entry.id   AF-A0A243RNM4-F1
#
_cell.length_a   1.000
_cell.length_b   1.000
_cell.length_c   1.000
_cell.angle_alpha   90.00
_cell.angle_beta   90.00
_cell.angle_gamma   90.00
#
_symmetry.space_group_name_H-M   'P 1'
#
loop_
_entity.id
_entity.type
_entity.pdbx_description
1 polymer ?
#
loop_
_entity_poly.entity_id
_entity_poly.type
_entity_poly.pdbx_seq_one_letter_code
_entity_poly.pdbx_strand_id
1 'polypeptide(L)'
;MVMTNAIHRPEWVPAAGHQLHVTGVHFDAVRVEGVRGELVAEWLIEAADGDAGPIVCEASGPRWVYFLLAPGAVRGQDWPLGVQQLGGRDPRTVTVTYIGIPALEGNTWPLRWYSEPTPTAPYVDARALAAAVGR
;
A
#
# COMPACT_ATOMS: atom_id res chain seq x y z
N MET A 1 -33.45 8.86 4.55
CA MET A 1 -32.69 8.22 3.45
C MET A 1 -31.32 7.90 4.02
N VAL A 2 -31.08 6.64 4.38
CA VAL A 2 -29.76 6.20 4.86
C VAL A 2 -28.86 6.19 3.63
N MET A 3 -27.94 7.13 3.53
CA MET A 3 -26.85 7.03 2.57
C MET A 3 -25.99 5.87 3.04
N THR A 4 -26.24 4.67 2.52
CA THR A 4 -25.27 3.58 2.60
C THR A 4 -24.06 4.10 1.83
N ASN A 5 -23.07 4.63 2.56
CA ASN A 5 -21.82 5.06 1.96
C ASN A 5 -21.18 3.78 1.42
N ALA A 6 -21.31 3.55 0.12
CA ALA A 6 -20.84 2.32 -0.49
C ALA A 6 -19.32 2.29 -0.31
N ILE A 7 -18.83 1.25 0.34
CA ILE A 7 -17.40 1.04 0.53
C ILE A 7 -16.75 1.03 -0.85
N HIS A 8 -15.76 1.90 -1.08
CA HIS A 8 -14.99 1.89 -2.30
C HIS A 8 -14.08 0.66 -2.30
N ARG A 9 -14.42 -0.32 -3.14
CA ARG A 9 -13.64 -1.56 -3.27
C ARG A 9 -13.09 -1.66 -4.70
N PRO A 10 -11.80 -1.37 -4.92
CA PRO A 10 -11.12 -1.70 -6.17
C PRO A 10 -11.25 -3.20 -6.50
N GLU A 11 -11.24 -3.57 -7.79
CA GLU A 11 -11.47 -4.98 -8.20
C GLU A 11 -10.46 -5.96 -7.60
N TRP A 12 -9.25 -5.49 -7.31
CA TRP A 12 -8.14 -6.25 -6.77
C TRP A 12 -8.18 -6.37 -5.25
N VAL A 13 -9.15 -5.73 -4.58
CA VAL A 13 -9.38 -5.92 -3.15
C VAL A 13 -10.37 -7.06 -2.95
N PRO A 14 -10.00 -8.16 -2.25
CA PRO A 14 -10.85 -9.32 -2.12
C PRO A 14 -12.12 -9.02 -1.31
N ALA A 15 -13.19 -9.76 -1.60
CA ALA A 15 -14.45 -9.59 -0.88
C ALA A 15 -14.41 -10.11 0.57
N ALA A 16 -13.52 -11.06 0.87
CA ALA A 16 -13.32 -11.63 2.20
C ALA A 16 -11.91 -12.21 2.36
N GLY A 17 -11.40 -12.27 3.59
CA GLY A 17 -10.07 -12.82 3.89
C GLY A 17 -8.95 -11.97 3.31
N HIS A 18 -7.92 -12.61 2.75
CA HIS A 18 -6.83 -11.91 2.06
C HIS A 18 -6.40 -12.68 0.81
N GLN A 19 -5.89 -11.96 -0.19
CA GLN A 19 -5.43 -12.56 -1.45
C GLN A 19 -4.04 -12.05 -1.83
N LEU A 20 -3.21 -12.91 -2.42
CA LEU A 20 -1.91 -12.52 -2.96
C LEU A 20 -2.09 -11.92 -4.36
N HIS A 21 -1.48 -10.77 -4.59
CA HIS A 21 -1.42 -10.10 -5.89
C HIS A 21 0.02 -9.86 -6.32
N VAL A 22 0.28 -10.04 -7.62
CA VAL A 22 1.57 -9.75 -8.24
C VAL A 22 1.75 -8.25 -8.39
N THR A 23 2.90 -7.72 -7.96
CA THR A 23 3.25 -6.31 -8.15
C THR A 23 3.47 -5.97 -9.63
N GLY A 24 3.07 -4.79 -10.06
CA GLY A 24 3.14 -4.31 -11.43
C GLY A 24 1.93 -4.67 -12.31
N VAL A 25 0.91 -5.33 -11.76
CA VAL A 25 -0.37 -5.59 -12.45
C VAL A 25 -1.41 -4.55 -12.04
N HIS A 26 -1.90 -4.61 -10.80
CA HIS A 26 -2.90 -3.67 -10.29
C HIS A 26 -2.29 -2.49 -9.53
N PHE A 27 -1.11 -2.70 -8.97
CA PHE A 27 -0.35 -1.72 -8.20
C PHE A 27 1.13 -2.09 -8.24
N ASP A 28 1.99 -1.08 -8.08
CA ASP A 28 3.33 -1.31 -7.53
C ASP A 28 3.26 -1.15 -6.00
N ALA A 29 4.36 -1.45 -5.30
CA ALA A 29 4.45 -1.20 -3.88
C ALA A 29 5.84 -0.73 -3.46
N VAL A 30 5.86 0.00 -2.36
CA VAL A 30 7.04 0.23 -1.56
C VAL A 30 6.79 -0.38 -0.19
N ARG A 31 7.79 -1.05 0.40
CA ARG A 31 7.69 -1.52 1.78
C ARG A 31 8.81 -1.00 2.67
N VAL A 32 8.44 -0.75 3.92
CA VAL A 32 9.32 -0.28 4.99
C VAL A 32 9.09 -1.18 6.22
N GLU A 33 10.18 -1.55 6.89
CA GLU A 33 10.14 -2.49 8.01
C GLU A 33 9.78 -1.80 9.34
N GLY A 34 8.94 -2.47 10.13
CA GLY A 34 8.70 -2.16 11.54
C GLY A 34 8.22 -0.74 11.81
N VAL A 35 8.66 -0.18 12.94
CA VAL A 35 8.22 1.12 13.46
C VAL A 35 8.44 2.26 12.48
N ARG A 36 9.50 2.22 11.66
CA ARG A 36 9.74 3.24 10.63
C ARG A 36 8.60 3.24 9.61
N GLY A 37 8.11 2.07 9.19
CA GLY A 37 6.99 1.96 8.27
C GLY A 37 5.69 2.49 8.89
N GLU A 38 5.45 2.18 10.16
CA GLU A 38 4.27 2.68 10.90
C GLU A 38 4.28 4.21 10.99
N LEU A 39 5.43 4.83 11.33
CA LEU A 39 5.57 6.29 11.39
C LEU A 39 5.38 6.97 10.02
N VAL A 40 5.91 6.37 8.95
CA VAL A 40 5.70 6.90 7.59
C VAL A 40 4.22 6.85 7.22
N ALA A 41 3.50 5.79 7.59
CA ALA A 41 2.06 5.70 7.37
C ALA A 41 1.30 6.79 8.14
N GLU A 42 1.63 7.01 9.42
CA GLU A 42 1.04 8.08 10.23
C GLU A 42 1.24 9.46 9.60
N TRP A 43 2.47 9.79 9.16
CA TRP A 43 2.76 11.07 8.52
C TRP A 43 2.00 11.27 7.21
N LEU A 44 1.84 10.22 6.40
CA LEU A 44 1.07 10.31 5.16
C LEU A 44 -0.41 10.52 5.43
N ILE A 45 -0.96 9.78 6.39
CA ILE A 45 -2.37 9.89 6.79
C ILE A 45 -2.63 11.30 7.34
N GLU A 46 -1.75 11.83 8.19
CA GLU A 46 -1.87 13.19 8.71
C GLU A 46 -1.76 14.24 7.58
N ALA A 47 -0.78 14.11 6.68
CA ALA A 47 -0.57 15.05 5.58
C ALA A 47 -1.70 15.02 4.52
N ALA A 48 -2.43 13.90 4.43
CA ALA A 48 -3.53 13.71 3.51
C ALA A 48 -4.92 13.87 4.17
N ASP A 49 -4.99 14.43 5.39
CA ASP A 49 -6.23 14.59 6.15
C ASP A 49 -7.05 13.28 6.28
N GLY A 50 -6.35 12.14 6.38
CA GLY A 50 -6.93 10.80 6.45
C GLY A 50 -6.97 10.03 5.13
N ASP A 51 -6.85 10.70 3.97
CA ASP A 51 -7.04 10.14 2.64
C ASP A 51 -5.71 9.80 1.93
N ALA A 52 -4.82 9.07 2.62
CA ALA A 52 -3.49 8.72 2.12
C ALA A 52 -3.48 7.64 1.03
N GLY A 53 -4.62 6.97 0.83
CA GLY A 53 -4.74 5.81 -0.04
C GLY A 53 -4.27 4.50 0.60
N PRO A 54 -4.23 3.40 -0.16
CA PRO A 54 -4.06 2.05 0.36
C PRO A 54 -2.69 1.79 1.01
N ILE A 55 -2.70 1.58 2.33
CA ILE A 55 -1.54 1.18 3.13
C ILE A 55 -1.88 -0.11 3.90
N VAL A 56 -1.13 -1.18 3.65
CA VAL A 56 -1.30 -2.49 4.28
C VAL A 56 -0.18 -2.73 5.29
N CYS A 57 -0.50 -3.31 6.45
CA CYS A 57 0.48 -3.74 7.44
C CYS A 57 0.33 -5.22 7.78
N GLU A 58 1.46 -5.89 7.95
CA GLU A 58 1.56 -7.19 8.60
C GLU A 58 1.55 -7.01 10.13
N ALA A 59 0.49 -7.45 10.79
CA ALA A 59 0.34 -7.34 12.24
C ALA A 59 1.23 -8.33 13.03
N SER A 60 1.90 -9.26 12.35
CA SER A 60 2.77 -10.28 12.94
C SER A 60 4.08 -10.43 12.15
N GLY A 61 5.13 -10.92 12.80
CA GLY A 61 6.44 -11.10 12.16
C GLY A 61 7.26 -9.80 12.09
N PRO A 62 8.04 -9.55 11.03
CA PRO A 62 8.88 -8.34 10.88
C PRO A 62 8.07 -7.05 10.71
N ARG A 63 6.74 -7.13 10.63
CA ARG A 63 5.82 -5.99 10.50
C ARG A 63 6.16 -5.09 9.33
N TRP A 64 6.12 -5.64 8.13
CA TRP A 64 6.23 -4.82 6.94
C TRP A 64 5.00 -3.95 6.78
N VAL A 65 5.22 -2.68 6.46
CA VAL A 65 4.20 -1.75 5.99
C VAL A 65 4.38 -1.56 4.49
N TYR A 66 3.33 -1.85 3.73
CA TYR A 66 3.27 -1.80 2.28
C TYR A 66 2.43 -0.61 1.85
N PHE A 67 3.02 0.30 1.09
CA PHE A 67 2.38 1.44 0.48
C PHE A 67 2.07 1.07 -0.98
N LEU A 68 0.80 1.00 -1.37
CA LEU A 68 0.42 0.57 -2.71
C LEU A 68 0.33 1.77 -3.64
N LEU A 69 1.15 1.77 -4.69
CA LEU A 69 1.26 2.87 -5.64
C LEU A 69 0.61 2.50 -6.97
N ALA A 70 0.27 3.51 -7.76
CA ALA A 70 -0.19 3.29 -9.12
C ALA A 70 0.86 2.48 -9.92
N PRO A 71 0.45 1.58 -10.84
CA PRO A 71 1.38 0.82 -11.66
C PRO A 71 2.40 1.70 -12.38
N GLY A 72 3.69 1.39 -12.21
CA GLY A 72 4.81 2.14 -12.78
C GLY A 72 5.31 3.31 -11.92
N ALA A 73 4.55 3.76 -10.92
CA ALA A 73 4.89 4.96 -10.14
C ALA A 73 6.15 4.80 -9.29
N VAL A 74 6.52 3.56 -8.92
CA VAL A 74 7.75 3.28 -8.17
C VAL A 74 9.00 3.76 -8.91
N ARG A 75 9.01 3.73 -10.25
CA ARG A 75 10.17 4.15 -11.06
C ARG A 75 10.36 5.65 -11.17
N GLY A 76 9.32 6.42 -10.85
CA GLY A 76 9.33 7.87 -10.99
C GLY A 76 10.00 8.60 -9.83
N GLN A 77 10.51 7.87 -8.82
CA GLN A 77 11.04 8.44 -7.59
C GLN A 77 12.40 7.84 -7.24
N ASP A 78 13.23 8.65 -6.60
CA ASP A 78 14.48 8.21 -5.97
C ASP A 78 14.20 7.79 -4.52
N TRP A 79 14.27 6.48 -4.26
CA TRP A 79 13.94 5.93 -2.94
C TRP A 79 15.17 5.92 -2.01
N PRO A 80 15.06 6.46 -0.79
CA PRO A 80 16.13 6.41 0.21
C PRO A 80 16.50 4.98 0.65
N LEU A 81 17.65 4.85 1.31
CA LEU A 81 18.10 3.58 1.88
C LEU A 81 17.11 3.04 2.93
N GLY A 82 16.99 1.71 2.98
CA GLY A 82 16.09 0.99 3.89
C GLY A 82 14.64 0.92 3.41
N VAL A 83 14.37 1.35 2.17
CA VAL A 83 13.09 1.20 1.48
C VAL A 83 13.22 0.10 0.42
N GLN A 84 12.27 -0.83 0.36
CA GLN A 84 12.26 -1.87 -0.67
C GLN A 84 11.18 -1.58 -1.71
N GLN A 85 11.61 -1.51 -2.96
CA GLN A 85 10.76 -1.28 -4.12
C GLN A 85 10.27 -2.60 -4.69
N LEU A 86 8.95 -2.76 -4.81
CA LEU A 86 8.30 -3.97 -5.30
C LEU A 86 7.40 -3.60 -6.48
N GLY A 87 7.90 -3.77 -7.71
CA GLY A 87 7.22 -3.29 -8.91
C GLY A 87 8.17 -2.48 -9.78
N GLY A 88 7.65 -1.79 -10.80
CA GLY A 88 8.52 -1.05 -11.73
C GLY A 88 9.37 -1.96 -12.61
N ARG A 89 8.73 -2.94 -13.26
CA ARG A 89 9.31 -4.01 -14.10
C ARG A 89 10.44 -3.56 -15.05
N ASP A 90 11.70 -3.87 -14.74
CA ASP A 90 12.74 -3.97 -15.78
C ASP A 90 12.52 -5.32 -16.48
N PRO A 91 12.23 -5.36 -17.79
CA PRO A 91 12.02 -6.61 -18.52
C PRO A 91 13.20 -7.61 -18.38
N ARG A 92 14.38 -7.16 -17.94
CA ARG A 92 15.60 -7.95 -17.83
C ARG A 92 15.83 -8.60 -16.46
N THR A 93 15.08 -8.23 -15.43
CA THR A 93 15.20 -8.81 -14.07
C THR A 93 13.89 -9.46 -13.66
N VAL A 94 13.90 -10.79 -13.55
CA VAL A 94 12.71 -11.64 -13.34
C VAL A 94 12.49 -11.86 -11.83
N THR A 95 12.28 -10.79 -11.07
CA THR A 95 11.83 -10.94 -9.67
C THR A 95 10.33 -10.67 -9.64
N VAL A 96 9.56 -11.74 -9.46
CA VAL A 96 8.10 -11.66 -9.25
C VAL A 96 7.86 -11.57 -7.75
N THR A 97 7.25 -10.47 -7.31
CA THR A 97 6.86 -10.29 -5.91
C THR A 97 5.35 -10.37 -5.77
N TYR A 98 4.90 -11.08 -4.74
CA TYR A 98 3.51 -11.17 -4.34
C TYR A 98 3.30 -10.40 -3.05
N ILE A 99 2.20 -9.64 -2.96
CA ILE A 99 1.79 -8.90 -1.76
C ILE A 99 0.40 -9.38 -1.36
N GLY A 100 0.22 -9.63 -0.07
CA GLY A 100 -1.09 -9.96 0.49
C GLY A 100 -1.94 -8.70 0.63
N ILE A 101 -3.15 -8.73 0.07
CA ILE A 101 -4.14 -7.67 0.16
C ILE A 101 -5.29 -8.16 1.05
N PRO A 102 -5.56 -7.52 2.19
CA PRO A 102 -6.70 -7.85 3.02
C PRO A 102 -8.01 -7.34 2.39
N ALA A 103 -9.10 -8.05 2.62
CA ALA A 103 -10.45 -7.50 2.42
C ALA A 103 -10.66 -6.27 3.30
N LEU A 104 -11.59 -5.39 2.92
CA LEU A 104 -11.93 -4.19 3.71
C LEU A 104 -12.70 -4.53 4.98
N GLU A 105 -13.37 -5.68 5.00
CA GLU A 105 -14.21 -6.11 6.10
C GLU A 105 -13.92 -7.56 6.49
N GLY A 106 -14.26 -7.91 7.73
CA GLY A 106 -14.06 -9.23 8.29
C GLY A 106 -12.66 -9.46 8.87
N ASN A 107 -12.38 -10.71 9.25
CA ASN A 107 -11.09 -11.08 9.79
C ASN A 107 -10.08 -11.33 8.67
N THR A 108 -9.03 -10.51 8.62
CA THR A 108 -7.99 -10.56 7.59
C THR A 108 -6.59 -10.81 8.16
N TRP A 109 -6.52 -11.25 9.43
CA TRP A 109 -5.27 -11.61 10.09
C TRP A 109 -4.43 -12.56 9.20
N PRO A 110 -3.11 -12.32 9.05
CA PRO A 110 -2.28 -11.36 9.79
C PRO A 110 -2.22 -9.95 9.18
N LEU A 111 -3.02 -9.64 8.17
CA LEU A 111 -2.97 -8.36 7.46
C LEU A 111 -4.02 -7.39 7.99
N ARG A 112 -3.74 -6.10 7.90
CA ARG A 112 -4.70 -5.03 8.20
C ARG A 112 -4.44 -3.81 7.33
N TRP A 113 -5.48 -3.00 7.14
CA TRP A 113 -5.35 -1.67 6.58
C TRP A 113 -4.88 -0.68 7.66
N TYR A 114 -3.89 0.15 7.32
CA TYR A 114 -3.62 1.41 8.03
C TYR A 114 -4.43 2.56 7.42
N SER A 115 -4.58 2.54 6.09
CA SER A 115 -5.45 3.43 5.33
C SER A 115 -6.01 2.64 4.15
N GLU A 116 -7.31 2.77 3.89
CA GLU A 116 -8.03 2.04 2.85
C GLU A 116 -7.99 2.82 1.53
N PRO A 117 -8.09 2.16 0.36
CA PRO A 117 -8.29 2.86 -0.89
C PRO A 117 -9.64 3.59 -0.90
N THR A 118 -9.64 4.82 -1.38
CA THR A 118 -10.85 5.63 -1.55
C THR A 118 -11.01 6.04 -3.02
N PRO A 119 -12.18 6.58 -3.44
CA PRO A 119 -12.34 7.09 -4.80
C PRO A 119 -11.39 8.24 -5.13
N THR A 120 -10.99 9.03 -4.12
CA THR A 120 -10.11 10.20 -4.25
C THR A 120 -8.64 9.84 -4.08
N ALA A 121 -8.33 8.79 -3.34
CA ALA A 121 -6.99 8.23 -3.16
C ALA A 121 -6.98 6.70 -3.44
N PRO A 122 -7.10 6.29 -4.71
CA PRO A 122 -7.05 4.87 -5.07
C PRO A 122 -5.65 4.26 -4.90
N TYR A 123 -4.61 5.10 -4.80
CA TYR A 123 -3.21 4.74 -4.59
C TYR A 123 -2.52 5.78 -3.70
N VAL A 124 -1.44 5.37 -3.02
CA VAL A 124 -0.57 6.28 -2.29
C VAL A 124 0.20 7.18 -3.27
N ASP A 125 0.26 8.48 -2.99
CA ASP A 125 1.06 9.41 -3.79
C ASP A 125 2.56 9.12 -3.64
N ALA A 126 3.21 8.83 -4.77
CA ALA A 126 4.60 8.38 -4.78
C ALA A 126 5.58 9.45 -4.29
N ARG A 127 5.30 10.72 -4.60
CA ARG A 127 6.18 11.84 -4.23
C ARG A 127 6.07 12.14 -2.74
N ALA A 128 4.86 12.17 -2.20
CA ALA A 128 4.60 12.32 -0.78
C ALA A 128 5.25 11.18 0.01
N LEU A 129 5.11 9.94 -0.45
CA LEU A 129 5.78 8.79 0.15
C LEU A 129 7.30 8.95 0.13
N ALA A 130 7.90 9.30 -1.02
CA ALA A 130 9.35 9.51 -1.14
C ALA A 130 9.87 10.58 -0.17
N ALA A 131 9.12 11.67 -0.01
CA ALA A 131 9.44 12.71 0.97
C ALA A 131 9.32 12.20 2.42
N ALA A 132 8.27 11.44 2.74
CA ALA A 132 8.03 10.91 4.08
C ALA A 132 9.10 9.88 4.51
N VAL A 133 9.53 9.00 3.61
CA VAL A 133 10.56 8.00 3.91
C VAL A 133 11.97 8.60 4.00
N GLY A 134 12.19 9.79 3.43
CA GLY A 134 13.48 10.50 3.44
C GLY A 134 13.69 11.39 4.67
N ARG A 135 12.71 11.46 5.57
CA ARG A 135 12.77 12.26 6.79
C ARG A 135 13.69 11.66 7.87
#